data_AF-A0A6N6Q6F6-F1
#
_entry.id   AF-A0A6N6Q6F6-F1
#
_cell.length_a   1.000
_cell.length_b   1.000
_cell.length_c   1.000
_cell.angle_alpha   90.00
_cell.angle_beta   90.00
_cell.angle_gamma   90.00
#
_symmetry.space_group_name_H-M   'P 1'
#
loop_
_entity.id
_entity.type
_entity.pdbx_description
1 polymer ?
#
loop_
_entity_poly.entity_id
_entity_poly.type
_entity_poly.pdbx_seq_one_letter_code
_entity_poly.pdbx_strand_id
1 'polypeptide(L)'
;MILPMKTCSSRRWAMGVGLALALAGGALRAADPLARLAGVLAESTDPRVQLDILRGMSAGLRGHQRLAMPDGWARVEVELGASANPEVRTLVQTLSLTFGSDAALRGLRGTAADPRASADARRTALDSLLGARDPGLVGLLQGLVGDPVVRGQAIRQLASFDDPKTPGLVLGEYARLAGAERRDAVNTLASRAAYAKPLLAAVADGRVARTDLTAELIRQLRNLRSEEVNARIAAVWGVVKDTSPDMTREVEKYKAMYWKGGSTPGDAPRGRVVFNTVCAQCHRLFDSGGAVGPDITGSARGDLDYLLQNILFPNAVIPNEYRQSLVETKDGRVIGGIVKGKEGGTLLVQTANALERIPQAEIAKVEQAENSMMPEGLLAQLQEPQVRDLLYYLSRPGQVPLPAAGK
;
A
#
# COMPACT_ATOMS: atom_id res chain seq x y z
N MET A 1 32.30 -65.67 48.12
CA MET A 1 32.90 -66.57 47.12
C MET A 1 33.03 -65.78 45.83
N ILE A 2 34.21 -65.25 45.49
CA ILE A 2 35.24 -65.85 44.59
C ILE A 2 34.66 -66.01 43.17
N LEU A 3 35.14 -65.45 42.05
CA LEU A 3 36.23 -64.54 41.61
C LEU A 3 35.82 -64.07 40.14
N PRO A 4 36.63 -63.41 39.28
CA PRO A 4 36.31 -62.09 38.70
C PRO A 4 36.61 -61.91 37.18
N MET A 5 36.57 -60.66 36.73
CA MET A 5 37.39 -59.98 35.69
C MET A 5 37.64 -60.66 34.32
N LYS A 6 37.34 -59.91 33.25
CA LYS A 6 38.33 -59.54 32.21
C LYS A 6 37.90 -58.29 31.41
N THR A 7 38.89 -57.42 31.26
CA THR A 7 38.95 -56.14 30.54
C THR A 7 38.97 -56.30 29.01
N CYS A 8 38.45 -55.33 28.24
CA CYS A 8 39.09 -54.92 26.99
C CYS A 8 38.62 -53.53 26.48
N SER A 9 39.48 -52.53 26.71
CA SER A 9 40.09 -51.62 25.73
C SER A 9 39.34 -51.14 24.47
N SER A 10 39.39 -49.80 24.34
CA SER A 10 39.72 -48.98 23.16
C SER A 10 38.61 -48.20 22.44
N ARG A 11 38.78 -46.89 22.58
CA ARG A 11 38.20 -45.74 21.88
C ARG A 11 38.41 -45.82 20.37
N ARG A 12 37.43 -45.31 19.61
CA ARG A 12 37.58 -44.21 18.62
C ARG A 12 36.21 -43.85 18.02
N TRP A 13 36.13 -42.61 17.53
CA TRP A 13 35.07 -41.98 16.72
C TRP A 13 33.97 -41.22 17.47
N ALA A 14 34.20 -39.92 17.67
CA ALA A 14 33.22 -38.88 17.36
C ALA A 14 33.97 -37.54 17.14
N MET A 15 34.19 -37.20 15.88
CA MET A 15 34.41 -35.82 15.44
C MET A 15 33.06 -35.12 15.45
N GLY A 16 32.97 -33.93 16.05
CA GLY A 16 31.76 -33.12 16.01
C GLY A 16 31.83 -31.87 16.87
N VAL A 17 32.11 -30.75 16.22
CA VAL A 17 31.62 -29.39 16.50
C VAL A 17 31.96 -28.76 17.86
N GLY A 18 32.76 -27.69 17.81
CA GLY A 18 32.77 -26.68 18.85
C GLY A 18 34.00 -25.78 18.78
N LEU A 19 33.88 -24.61 18.17
CA LEU A 19 34.72 -23.49 18.58
C LEU A 19 33.96 -22.16 18.44
N ALA A 20 33.36 -21.77 19.56
CA ALA A 20 32.99 -20.40 19.87
C ALA A 20 34.09 -19.79 20.77
N LEU A 21 34.45 -18.55 20.44
CA LEU A 21 35.12 -17.52 21.25
C LEU A 21 36.38 -17.87 22.06
N ALA A 22 37.50 -17.23 21.69
CA ALA A 22 38.54 -16.81 22.63
C ALA A 22 39.03 -15.39 22.26
N LEU A 23 38.55 -14.39 23.01
CA LEU A 23 39.13 -13.05 23.11
C LEU A 23 39.89 -13.00 24.44
N ALA A 24 41.22 -12.95 24.41
CA ALA A 24 42.04 -12.42 25.51
C ALA A 24 43.45 -12.05 25.01
N GLY A 25 43.70 -10.74 24.94
CA GLY A 25 45.00 -10.12 25.24
C GLY A 25 46.22 -10.46 24.39
N GLY A 26 46.45 -9.67 23.33
CA GLY A 26 47.75 -9.62 22.65
C GLY A 26 47.65 -8.86 21.34
N ALA A 27 48.45 -7.83 21.15
CA ALA A 27 48.45 -6.94 20.00
C ALA A 27 48.72 -7.67 18.67
N LEU A 28 47.67 -8.19 18.04
CA LEU A 28 47.53 -8.26 16.59
C LEU A 28 46.27 -7.47 16.25
N ARG A 29 46.39 -6.48 15.37
CA ARG A 29 45.22 -5.84 14.72
C ARG A 29 44.28 -6.95 14.27
N ALA A 30 43.11 -7.06 14.89
CA ALA A 30 42.08 -8.01 14.46
C ALA A 30 41.68 -7.58 13.04
N ALA A 31 42.27 -8.24 12.04
CA ALA A 31 41.99 -7.95 10.65
C ALA A 31 40.50 -8.20 10.39
N ASP A 32 39.86 -7.22 9.75
CA ASP A 32 38.46 -7.27 9.35
C ASP A 32 38.13 -8.63 8.69
N PRO A 33 37.25 -9.45 9.29
CA PRO A 33 36.87 -10.75 8.73
C PRO A 33 36.38 -10.65 7.28
N LEU A 34 35.72 -9.55 6.92
CA LEU A 34 35.24 -9.33 5.55
C LEU A 34 36.39 -9.03 4.59
N ALA A 35 37.41 -8.27 5.03
CA ALA A 35 38.61 -8.02 4.24
C ALA A 35 39.39 -9.31 3.97
N ARG A 36 39.45 -10.23 4.94
CA ARG A 36 40.05 -11.57 4.74
C ARG A 36 39.30 -12.38 3.69
N LEU A 37 37.97 -12.41 3.76
CA LEU A 37 37.15 -13.11 2.77
C LEU A 37 37.29 -12.49 1.38
N ALA A 38 37.36 -11.16 1.29
CA ALA A 38 37.64 -10.46 0.03
C ALA A 38 39.01 -10.83 -0.54
N GLY A 39 40.05 -10.93 0.31
CA GLY A 39 41.38 -11.39 -0.09
C GLY A 39 41.35 -12.81 -0.67
N VAL A 40 40.69 -13.76 0.02
CA VAL A 40 40.54 -15.15 -0.47
C VAL A 40 39.77 -15.21 -1.79
N LEU A 41 38.73 -14.39 -1.95
CA LEU A 41 37.98 -14.30 -3.21
C LEU A 41 38.83 -13.80 -4.38
N ALA A 42 39.72 -12.82 -4.15
CA ALA A 42 40.58 -12.24 -5.17
C ALA A 42 41.78 -13.13 -5.54
N GLU A 43 42.19 -14.04 -4.64
CA GLU A 43 43.32 -14.95 -4.87
C GLU A 43 42.88 -16.32 -5.41
N SER A 44 41.67 -16.78 -5.07
CA SER A 44 41.18 -18.10 -5.46
C SER A 44 40.82 -18.15 -6.94
N THR A 45 41.27 -19.18 -7.64
CA THR A 45 40.86 -19.49 -9.02
C THR A 45 39.84 -20.64 -9.10
N ASP A 46 39.44 -21.26 -7.98
CA ASP A 46 38.42 -22.32 -7.97
C ASP A 46 37.01 -21.71 -7.91
N PRO A 47 36.17 -21.86 -8.96
CA PRO A 47 34.84 -21.27 -9.00
C PRO A 47 33.90 -21.77 -7.89
N ARG A 48 34.12 -22.99 -7.38
CA ARG A 48 33.30 -23.56 -6.29
C ARG A 48 33.60 -22.87 -4.97
N VAL A 49 34.89 -22.66 -4.68
CA VAL A 49 35.32 -21.93 -3.48
C VAL A 49 34.82 -20.50 -3.51
N GLN A 50 34.94 -19.81 -4.65
CA GLN A 50 34.40 -18.46 -4.81
C GLN A 50 32.89 -18.41 -4.55
N LEU A 51 32.14 -19.35 -5.14
CA LEU A 51 30.69 -19.41 -4.98
C LEU A 51 30.25 -19.68 -3.53
N ASP A 52 30.89 -20.62 -2.85
CA ASP A 52 30.57 -20.96 -1.46
C ASP A 52 30.84 -19.80 -0.50
N ILE A 53 31.95 -19.08 -0.70
CA ILE A 53 32.26 -17.89 0.09
C ILE A 53 31.22 -16.79 -0.17
N LEU A 54 30.91 -16.50 -1.44
CA LEU A 54 29.92 -15.48 -1.80
C LEU A 54 28.52 -15.81 -1.25
N ARG A 55 28.11 -17.09 -1.29
CA ARG A 55 26.85 -17.55 -0.67
C ARG A 55 26.87 -17.37 0.84
N GLY A 56 27.96 -17.75 1.50
CA GLY A 56 28.14 -17.59 2.94
C GLY A 56 28.08 -16.13 3.37
N MET A 57 28.78 -15.25 2.65
CA MET A 57 28.74 -13.80 2.88
C MET A 57 27.33 -13.24 2.67
N SER A 58 26.67 -13.58 1.56
CA SER A 58 25.31 -13.11 1.26
C SER A 58 24.30 -13.59 2.31
N ALA A 59 24.41 -14.83 2.78
CA ALA A 59 23.57 -15.36 3.84
C ALA A 59 23.83 -14.66 5.20
N GLY A 60 25.10 -14.47 5.56
CA GLY A 60 25.49 -13.85 6.84
C GLY A 60 25.18 -12.35 6.89
N LEU A 61 25.22 -11.66 5.76
CA LEU A 61 24.94 -10.23 5.65
C LEU A 61 23.48 -9.93 5.27
N ARG A 62 22.61 -10.95 5.22
CA ARG A 62 21.19 -10.76 4.92
C ARG A 62 20.57 -9.75 5.91
N GLY A 63 19.86 -8.76 5.37
CA GLY A 63 19.24 -7.69 6.15
C GLY A 63 20.16 -6.52 6.53
N HIS A 64 21.47 -6.64 6.31
CA HIS A 64 22.40 -5.52 6.46
C HIS A 64 22.42 -4.67 5.18
N GLN A 65 22.63 -3.37 5.35
CA GLN A 65 22.75 -2.41 4.26
C GLN A 65 23.79 -1.35 4.63
N ARG A 66 24.49 -0.79 3.63
CA ARG A 66 25.48 0.28 3.78
C ARG A 66 26.57 -0.04 4.81
N LEU A 67 27.07 -1.27 4.78
CA LEU A 67 28.26 -1.63 5.54
C LEU A 67 29.49 -0.95 4.93
N ALA A 68 30.50 -0.67 5.77
CA ALA A 68 31.78 -0.20 5.26
C ALA A 68 32.32 -1.22 4.26
N MET A 69 32.74 -0.74 3.09
CA MET A 69 33.29 -1.62 2.06
C MET A 69 34.59 -2.27 2.58
N PRO A 70 34.70 -3.61 2.56
CA PRO A 70 35.89 -4.29 3.00
C PRO A 70 37.09 -3.96 2.10
N ASP A 71 38.28 -3.88 2.71
CA ASP A 71 39.53 -3.74 1.94
C ASP A 71 39.66 -4.88 0.91
N GLY A 72 39.98 -4.51 -0.33
CA GLY A 72 40.10 -5.46 -1.46
C GLY A 72 38.79 -5.79 -2.19
N TRP A 73 37.62 -5.39 -1.67
CA TRP A 73 36.34 -5.70 -2.31
C TRP A 73 36.20 -5.10 -3.71
N ALA A 74 36.72 -3.89 -3.95
CA ALA A 74 36.68 -3.26 -5.28
C ALA A 74 37.33 -4.12 -6.37
N ARG A 75 38.37 -4.90 -6.03
CA ARG A 75 39.00 -5.85 -6.95
C ARG A 75 38.10 -7.05 -7.21
N VAL A 76 37.51 -7.61 -6.15
CA VAL A 76 36.54 -8.71 -6.24
C VAL A 76 35.34 -8.32 -7.10
N GLU A 77 34.82 -7.11 -6.93
CA GLU A 77 33.71 -6.58 -7.73
C GLU A 77 34.04 -6.57 -9.23
N VAL A 78 35.23 -6.12 -9.60
CA VAL A 78 35.68 -6.08 -11.01
C VAL A 78 35.92 -7.48 -11.56
N GLU A 79 36.70 -8.30 -10.87
CA GLU A 79 37.12 -9.61 -11.38
C GLU A 79 35.96 -10.61 -11.41
N LEU A 80 35.20 -10.73 -10.32
CA LEU A 80 34.11 -11.69 -10.21
C LEU A 80 32.79 -11.16 -10.79
N GLY A 81 32.65 -9.84 -10.93
CA GLY A 81 31.52 -9.24 -11.66
C GLY A 81 31.50 -9.62 -13.14
N ALA A 82 32.64 -9.98 -13.73
CA ALA A 82 32.78 -10.48 -15.10
C ALA A 82 32.75 -12.02 -15.20
N SER A 83 32.50 -12.73 -14.11
CA SER A 83 32.49 -14.20 -14.08
C SER A 83 31.52 -14.79 -15.11
N ALA A 84 31.86 -15.91 -15.74
CA ALA A 84 30.95 -16.64 -16.62
C ALA A 84 29.72 -17.20 -15.87
N ASN A 85 29.84 -17.44 -14.56
CA ASN A 85 28.74 -17.95 -13.73
C ASN A 85 27.75 -16.83 -13.35
N PRO A 86 26.47 -16.91 -13.78
CA PRO A 86 25.46 -15.88 -13.48
C PRO A 86 25.16 -15.72 -11.98
N GLU A 87 25.30 -16.79 -11.19
CA GLU A 87 25.07 -16.74 -9.75
C GLU A 87 26.19 -15.96 -9.04
N VAL A 88 27.45 -16.15 -9.45
CA VAL A 88 28.59 -15.39 -8.94
C VAL A 88 28.39 -13.90 -9.21
N ARG A 89 28.03 -13.53 -10.44
CA ARG A 89 27.75 -12.12 -10.79
C ARG A 89 26.65 -11.52 -9.92
N THR A 90 25.55 -12.25 -9.72
CA THR A 90 24.42 -11.83 -8.89
C THR A 90 24.83 -11.63 -7.42
N LEU A 91 25.60 -12.56 -6.85
CA LEU A 91 26.06 -12.48 -5.46
C LEU A 91 27.06 -11.34 -5.26
N VAL A 92 28.00 -11.15 -6.19
CA VAL A 92 28.95 -10.03 -6.17
C VAL A 92 28.21 -8.70 -6.25
N GLN A 93 27.23 -8.57 -7.15
CA GLN A 93 26.41 -7.37 -7.25
C GLN A 93 25.64 -7.11 -5.95
N THR A 94 24.99 -8.14 -5.38
CA THR A 94 24.22 -8.02 -4.13
C THR A 94 25.11 -7.55 -2.98
N LEU A 95 26.28 -8.18 -2.80
CA LEU A 95 27.23 -7.82 -1.76
C LEU A 95 27.82 -6.43 -1.99
N SER A 96 28.12 -6.06 -3.24
CA SER A 96 28.60 -4.71 -3.58
C SER A 96 27.58 -3.64 -3.23
N LEU A 97 26.27 -3.90 -3.41
CA LEU A 97 25.22 -3.00 -2.93
C LEU A 97 25.15 -2.94 -1.40
N THR A 98 25.30 -4.08 -0.71
CA THR A 98 25.38 -4.11 0.76
C THR A 98 26.53 -3.28 1.30
N PHE A 99 27.65 -3.24 0.57
CA PHE A 99 28.85 -2.44 0.89
C PHE A 99 28.81 -1.01 0.35
N GLY A 100 27.71 -0.60 -0.30
CA GLY A 100 27.55 0.76 -0.83
C GLY A 100 28.49 1.09 -2.00
N SER A 101 28.85 0.12 -2.84
CA SER A 101 29.73 0.35 -3.99
C SER A 101 29.16 1.40 -4.96
N ASP A 102 29.91 2.48 -5.16
CA ASP A 102 29.58 3.51 -6.15
C ASP A 102 29.53 2.96 -7.58
N ALA A 103 30.33 1.94 -7.90
CA ALA A 103 30.36 1.35 -9.23
C ALA A 103 29.07 0.56 -9.49
N ALA A 104 28.67 -0.32 -8.57
CA ALA A 104 27.41 -1.03 -8.62
C ALA A 104 26.21 -0.07 -8.72
N LEU A 105 26.19 0.97 -7.89
CA LEU A 105 25.13 1.99 -7.88
C LEU A 105 25.06 2.78 -9.19
N ARG A 106 26.20 3.18 -9.75
CA ARG A 106 26.25 3.83 -11.09
C ARG A 106 25.74 2.89 -12.18
N GLY A 107 26.12 1.61 -12.15
CA GLY A 107 25.65 0.61 -13.10
C GLY A 107 24.12 0.46 -13.06
N LEU A 108 23.53 0.35 -11.86
CA LEU A 108 22.08 0.29 -11.70
C LEU A 108 21.38 1.57 -12.18
N ARG A 109 21.92 2.75 -11.88
CA ARG A 109 21.39 4.02 -12.40
C ARG A 109 21.42 4.06 -13.93
N GLY A 110 22.50 3.58 -14.53
CA GLY A 110 22.62 3.42 -15.99
C GLY A 110 21.53 2.51 -16.55
N THR A 111 21.37 1.31 -15.99
CA THR A 111 20.32 0.36 -16.41
C THR A 111 18.92 0.94 -16.28
N ALA A 112 18.59 1.59 -15.16
CA ALA A 112 17.27 2.18 -14.93
C ALA A 112 16.96 3.32 -15.92
N ALA A 113 17.97 4.12 -16.27
CA ALA A 113 17.86 5.24 -17.21
C ALA A 113 17.89 4.82 -18.69
N ASP A 114 18.38 3.63 -19.03
CA ASP A 114 18.54 3.19 -20.42
C ASP A 114 17.19 2.76 -21.04
N PRO A 115 16.66 3.48 -22.05
CA PRO A 115 15.42 3.09 -22.71
C PRO A 115 15.55 1.82 -23.55
N ARG A 116 16.78 1.35 -23.83
CA ARG A 116 17.05 0.10 -24.55
C ARG A 116 17.09 -1.13 -23.63
N ALA A 117 17.23 -0.93 -22.32
CA ALA A 117 17.15 -2.01 -21.34
C ALA A 117 15.72 -2.55 -21.25
N SER A 118 15.57 -3.83 -20.92
CA SER A 118 14.24 -4.43 -20.75
C SER A 118 13.47 -3.78 -19.60
N ALA A 119 12.15 -3.72 -19.72
CA ALA A 119 11.29 -3.13 -18.67
C ALA A 119 11.57 -3.75 -17.29
N ASP A 120 11.74 -5.06 -17.23
CA ASP A 120 12.02 -5.76 -15.97
C ASP A 120 13.40 -5.40 -15.40
N ALA A 121 14.44 -5.34 -16.23
CA ALA A 121 15.77 -4.93 -15.78
C ALA A 121 15.76 -3.51 -15.21
N ARG A 122 15.04 -2.58 -15.87
CA ARG A 122 14.88 -1.21 -15.40
C ARG A 122 14.15 -1.15 -14.05
N ARG A 123 13.05 -1.90 -13.90
CA ARG A 123 12.27 -1.96 -12.66
C ARG A 123 13.07 -2.56 -11.50
N THR A 124 13.78 -3.66 -11.74
CA THR A 124 14.66 -4.29 -10.74
C THR A 124 15.79 -3.36 -10.32
N ALA A 125 16.35 -2.60 -11.26
CA ALA A 125 17.37 -1.61 -10.94
C ALA A 125 16.84 -0.50 -10.03
N LEU A 126 15.64 0.02 -10.29
CA LEU A 126 14.98 1.01 -9.42
C LEU A 126 14.72 0.47 -8.01
N ASP A 127 14.22 -0.75 -7.87
CA ASP A 127 13.99 -1.38 -6.56
C ASP A 127 15.31 -1.59 -5.79
N SER A 128 16.37 -2.00 -6.50
CA SER A 128 17.70 -2.19 -5.91
C SER A 128 18.32 -0.86 -5.44
N LEU A 129 18.16 0.21 -6.23
CA LEU A 129 18.60 1.56 -5.85
C LEU A 129 17.83 2.08 -4.62
N LEU A 130 16.52 1.84 -4.56
CA LEU A 130 15.70 2.23 -3.41
C LEU A 130 16.13 1.47 -2.16
N GLY A 131 16.32 0.16 -2.28
CA GLY A 131 16.80 -0.70 -1.19
C GLY A 131 18.18 -0.28 -0.67
N ALA A 132 19.11 0.08 -1.57
CA ALA A 132 20.42 0.60 -1.20
C ALA A 132 20.41 2.06 -0.69
N ARG A 133 19.25 2.74 -0.79
CA ARG A 133 19.08 4.17 -0.53
C ARG A 133 20.05 5.02 -1.34
N ASP A 134 20.20 4.74 -2.63
CA ASP A 134 21.15 5.49 -3.49
C ASP A 134 20.85 7.01 -3.43
N PRO A 135 21.86 7.86 -3.15
CA PRO A 135 21.66 9.31 -3.04
C PRO A 135 21.31 9.96 -4.39
N GLY A 136 21.63 9.32 -5.52
CA GLY A 136 21.27 9.77 -6.86
C GLY A 136 19.88 9.34 -7.30
N LEU A 137 19.18 8.50 -6.53
CA LEU A 137 17.90 7.92 -6.95
C LEU A 137 16.82 8.99 -7.13
N VAL A 138 16.72 9.97 -6.22
CA VAL A 138 15.67 10.99 -6.31
C VAL A 138 15.72 11.76 -7.64
N GLY A 139 16.91 12.18 -8.08
CA GLY A 139 17.08 12.87 -9.36
C GLY A 139 16.78 11.97 -10.56
N LEU A 140 17.15 10.69 -10.48
CA LEU A 140 16.80 9.70 -11.50
C LEU A 140 15.28 9.49 -11.59
N LEU A 141 14.59 9.29 -10.46
CA LEU A 141 13.14 9.11 -10.41
C LEU A 141 12.40 10.32 -10.97
N GLN A 142 12.86 11.54 -10.64
CA GLN A 142 12.34 12.79 -11.19
C GLN A 142 12.45 12.84 -12.72
N GLY A 143 13.55 12.33 -13.31
CA GLY A 143 13.69 12.22 -14.76
C GLY A 143 12.80 11.14 -15.40
N LEU A 144 12.43 10.11 -14.63
CA LEU A 144 11.66 8.96 -15.11
C LEU A 144 10.14 9.09 -14.97
N VAL A 145 9.62 10.16 -14.34
CA VAL A 145 8.16 10.37 -14.22
C VAL A 145 7.46 10.53 -15.57
N GLY A 146 8.19 10.84 -16.65
CA GLY A 146 7.65 10.91 -18.01
C GLY A 146 7.74 9.61 -18.81
N ASP A 147 8.44 8.59 -18.30
CA ASP A 147 8.71 7.35 -19.05
C ASP A 147 7.60 6.31 -18.83
N PRO A 148 6.77 5.97 -19.84
CA PRO A 148 5.61 5.11 -19.64
C PRO A 148 5.94 3.68 -19.18
N VAL A 149 7.18 3.21 -19.33
CA VAL A 149 7.59 1.85 -18.92
C VAL A 149 7.75 1.74 -17.41
N VAL A 150 8.24 2.81 -16.78
CA VAL A 150 8.64 2.85 -15.35
C VAL A 150 7.98 3.96 -14.54
N ARG A 151 7.23 4.88 -15.18
CA ARG A 151 6.59 6.06 -14.57
C ARG A 151 5.80 5.73 -13.31
N GLY A 152 4.93 4.72 -13.35
CA GLY A 152 4.15 4.31 -12.17
C GLY A 152 5.05 3.93 -10.98
N GLN A 153 6.12 3.15 -11.21
CA GLN A 153 7.08 2.82 -10.16
C GLN A 153 7.85 4.05 -9.69
N ALA A 154 8.27 4.91 -10.62
CA ALA A 154 9.02 6.12 -10.27
C ALA A 154 8.19 7.06 -9.38
N ILE A 155 6.93 7.28 -9.72
CA ILE A 155 5.97 8.04 -8.92
C ILE A 155 5.85 7.43 -7.52
N ARG A 156 5.57 6.11 -7.40
CA ARG A 156 5.45 5.46 -6.09
C ARG A 156 6.71 5.60 -5.24
N GLN A 157 7.89 5.42 -5.82
CA GLN A 157 9.16 5.48 -5.09
C GLN A 157 9.51 6.91 -4.65
N LEU A 158 9.05 7.95 -5.36
CA LEU A 158 9.21 9.35 -4.90
C LEU A 158 8.52 9.61 -3.56
N ALA A 159 7.52 8.81 -3.17
CA ALA A 159 6.92 8.87 -1.84
C ALA A 159 7.93 8.55 -0.71
N SER A 160 9.06 7.91 -1.00
CA SER A 160 10.10 7.62 0.01
C SER A 160 11.06 8.79 0.26
N PHE A 161 11.01 9.86 -0.54
CA PHE A 161 11.96 10.99 -0.48
C PHE A 161 11.24 12.28 -0.14
N ASP A 162 11.79 13.09 0.76
CA ASP A 162 11.29 14.44 1.05
C ASP A 162 11.94 15.46 0.12
N ASP A 163 11.46 15.50 -1.12
CA ASP A 163 11.90 16.46 -2.14
C ASP A 163 10.77 17.42 -2.55
N PRO A 164 10.96 18.75 -2.48
CA PRO A 164 9.91 19.73 -2.77
C PRO A 164 9.49 19.80 -4.25
N LYS A 165 10.27 19.23 -5.18
CA LYS A 165 9.95 19.21 -6.62
C LYS A 165 8.94 18.11 -6.97
N THR A 166 8.85 17.06 -6.14
CA THR A 166 7.99 15.90 -6.39
C THR A 166 6.54 16.27 -6.72
N PRO A 167 5.84 17.14 -5.95
CA PRO A 167 4.45 17.44 -6.25
C PRO A 167 4.24 18.10 -7.61
N GLY A 168 5.11 19.03 -7.98
CA GLY A 168 5.03 19.72 -9.27
C GLY A 168 5.22 18.77 -10.45
N LEU A 169 6.20 17.86 -10.36
CA LEU A 169 6.47 16.86 -11.40
C LEU A 169 5.32 15.86 -11.56
N VAL A 170 4.81 15.31 -10.45
CA VAL A 170 3.70 14.35 -10.47
C VAL A 170 2.42 15.00 -10.99
N LEU A 171 2.10 16.22 -10.55
CA LEU A 171 0.92 16.95 -11.01
C LEU A 171 1.04 17.40 -12.48
N GLY A 172 2.25 17.69 -12.95
CA GLY A 172 2.52 18.03 -14.35
C GLY A 172 2.22 16.89 -15.32
N GLU A 173 2.49 15.64 -14.91
CA GLU A 173 2.20 14.45 -15.71
C GLU A 173 0.78 13.90 -15.48
N TYR A 174 0.02 14.41 -14.50
CA TYR A 174 -1.24 13.82 -14.03
C TYR A 174 -2.27 13.57 -15.13
N ALA A 175 -2.39 14.51 -16.08
CA ALA A 175 -3.32 14.40 -17.21
C ALA A 175 -3.05 13.19 -18.12
N ARG A 176 -1.80 12.71 -18.17
CA ARG A 176 -1.37 11.55 -18.98
C ARG A 176 -1.44 10.23 -18.21
N LEU A 177 -1.72 10.26 -16.91
CA LEU A 177 -1.81 9.06 -16.08
C LEU A 177 -3.20 8.41 -16.26
N ALA A 178 -3.25 7.08 -16.17
CA ALA A 178 -4.51 6.33 -16.17
C ALA A 178 -4.46 5.14 -15.20
N GLY A 179 -5.63 4.69 -14.74
CA GLY A 179 -5.77 3.48 -13.94
C GLY A 179 -4.88 3.45 -12.70
N ALA A 180 -3.93 2.51 -12.66
CA ALA A 180 -3.01 2.35 -11.54
C ALA A 180 -2.09 3.56 -11.33
N GLU A 181 -1.66 4.24 -12.40
CA GLU A 181 -0.72 5.36 -12.28
C GLU A 181 -1.35 6.59 -11.63
N ARG A 182 -2.64 6.85 -11.88
CA ARG A 182 -3.37 7.92 -11.16
C ARG A 182 -3.43 7.63 -9.67
N ARG A 183 -3.73 6.37 -9.31
CA ARG A 183 -3.76 5.94 -7.89
C ARG A 183 -2.38 6.11 -7.25
N ASP A 184 -1.32 5.72 -7.95
CA ASP A 184 0.05 5.88 -7.48
C ASP A 184 0.40 7.36 -7.27
N ALA A 185 -0.02 8.25 -8.17
CA ALA A 185 0.19 9.68 -8.05
C ALA A 185 -0.52 10.28 -6.83
N VAL A 186 -1.83 10.02 -6.66
CA VAL A 186 -2.58 10.59 -5.53
C VAL A 186 -2.11 10.01 -4.18
N ASN A 187 -1.75 8.72 -4.12
CA ASN A 187 -1.17 8.10 -2.92
C ASN A 187 0.20 8.69 -2.56
N THR A 188 1.05 8.92 -3.58
CA THR A 188 2.36 9.56 -3.41
C THR A 188 2.19 10.97 -2.87
N LEU A 189 1.28 11.74 -3.45
CA LEU A 189 1.01 13.11 -3.02
C LEU A 189 0.35 13.20 -1.64
N ALA A 190 -0.40 12.18 -1.22
CA ALA A 190 -0.99 12.10 0.12
C ALA A 190 -0.04 11.56 1.19
N SER A 191 1.18 11.18 0.84
CA SER A 191 2.14 10.57 1.78
C SER A 191 2.67 11.55 2.83
N ARG A 192 2.61 12.87 2.58
CA ARG A 192 3.10 13.91 3.49
C ARG A 192 2.41 15.25 3.33
N ALA A 193 2.41 16.06 4.39
CA ALA A 193 1.70 17.35 4.42
C ALA A 193 2.19 18.35 3.36
N ALA A 194 3.51 18.40 3.10
CA ALA A 194 4.08 19.27 2.07
C ALA A 194 3.55 18.95 0.65
N TYR A 195 3.14 17.71 0.40
CA TYR A 195 2.69 17.23 -0.91
C TYR A 195 1.17 17.27 -1.03
N ALA A 196 0.48 17.01 0.09
CA ALA A 196 -0.96 17.08 0.21
C ALA A 196 -1.50 18.46 -0.17
N LYS A 197 -0.79 19.54 0.19
CA LYS A 197 -1.21 20.92 -0.10
C LYS A 197 -1.32 21.17 -1.62
N PRO A 198 -0.28 20.93 -2.45
CA PRO A 198 -0.40 20.98 -3.91
C PRO A 198 -1.48 20.08 -4.50
N LEU A 199 -1.66 18.86 -3.97
CA LEU A 199 -2.71 17.95 -4.42
C LEU A 199 -4.10 18.55 -4.21
N LEU A 200 -4.39 19.02 -3.00
CA LEU A 200 -5.70 19.59 -2.67
C LEU A 200 -5.96 20.89 -3.44
N ALA A 201 -4.91 21.68 -3.71
CA ALA A 201 -5.01 22.82 -4.62
C ALA A 201 -5.37 22.35 -6.05
N ALA A 202 -4.68 21.35 -6.59
CA ALA A 202 -4.98 20.81 -7.91
C ALA A 202 -6.40 20.23 -8.04
N VAL A 203 -6.95 19.70 -6.94
CA VAL A 203 -8.35 19.26 -6.87
C VAL A 203 -9.30 20.46 -6.85
N ALA A 204 -9.00 21.50 -6.08
CA ALA A 204 -9.79 22.72 -6.05
C ALA A 204 -9.88 23.38 -7.43
N ASP A 205 -8.76 23.40 -8.16
CA ASP A 205 -8.65 24.01 -9.49
C ASP A 205 -9.15 23.10 -10.63
N GLY A 206 -9.58 21.86 -10.32
CA GLY A 206 -10.10 20.88 -11.29
C GLY A 206 -9.06 20.15 -12.14
N ARG A 207 -7.75 20.33 -11.88
CA ARG A 207 -6.66 19.58 -12.54
C ARG A 207 -6.63 18.10 -12.14
N VAL A 208 -7.04 17.81 -10.91
CA VAL A 208 -7.26 16.46 -10.38
C VAL A 208 -8.74 16.30 -10.12
N ALA A 209 -9.35 15.22 -10.63
CA ALA A 209 -10.77 14.98 -10.42
C ALA A 209 -11.03 14.70 -8.93
N ARG A 210 -12.12 15.26 -8.38
CA ARG A 210 -12.51 14.97 -6.99
C ARG A 210 -12.68 13.48 -6.76
N THR A 211 -13.25 12.75 -7.72
CA THR A 211 -13.42 11.29 -7.68
C THR A 211 -12.12 10.49 -7.57
N ASP A 212 -10.96 11.10 -7.87
CA ASP A 212 -9.65 10.45 -7.72
C ASP A 212 -9.16 10.47 -6.26
N LEU A 213 -9.65 11.40 -5.44
CA LEU A 213 -9.53 11.30 -3.99
C LEU A 213 -10.55 10.26 -3.52
N THR A 214 -10.11 9.20 -2.84
CA THR A 214 -11.04 8.23 -2.23
C THR A 214 -11.25 8.59 -0.77
N ALA A 215 -12.31 8.04 -0.14
CA ALA A 215 -12.49 8.19 1.30
C ALA A 215 -11.26 7.70 2.10
N GLU A 216 -10.54 6.69 1.59
CA GLU A 216 -9.28 6.25 2.20
C GLU A 216 -8.21 7.31 2.12
N LEU A 217 -8.03 7.89 0.93
CA LEU A 217 -7.02 8.93 0.74
C LEU A 217 -7.30 10.15 1.62
N ILE A 218 -8.57 10.52 1.80
CA ILE A 218 -8.97 11.59 2.71
C ILE A 218 -8.59 11.26 4.15
N ARG A 219 -8.82 10.04 4.63
CA ARG A 219 -8.39 9.64 5.97
C ARG A 219 -6.87 9.63 6.11
N GLN A 220 -6.14 9.12 5.12
CA GLN A 220 -4.68 9.20 5.09
C GLN A 220 -4.20 10.65 5.20
N LEU A 221 -4.79 11.57 4.44
CA LEU A 221 -4.46 12.99 4.48
C LEU A 221 -4.74 13.61 5.85
N ARG A 222 -5.78 13.17 6.55
CA ARG A 222 -6.06 13.63 7.93
C ARG A 222 -5.10 13.07 8.95
N ASN A 223 -4.61 11.85 8.74
CA ASN A 223 -3.58 11.25 9.59
C ASN A 223 -2.25 12.00 9.53
N LEU A 224 -2.07 12.92 8.57
CA LEU A 224 -0.96 13.87 8.55
C LEU A 224 -1.04 14.92 9.66
N ARG A 225 -2.19 15.05 10.35
CA ARG A 225 -2.44 15.97 11.47
C ARG A 225 -2.05 17.43 11.18
N SER A 226 -2.22 17.86 9.93
CA SER A 226 -1.95 19.23 9.51
C SER A 226 -3.25 20.02 9.44
N GLU A 227 -3.36 21.10 10.23
CA GLU A 227 -4.53 21.98 10.24
C GLU A 227 -4.83 22.55 8.86
N GLU A 228 -3.79 22.99 8.13
CA GLU A 228 -3.95 23.52 6.77
C GLU A 228 -4.46 22.46 5.79
N VAL A 229 -3.96 21.22 5.88
CA VAL A 229 -4.44 20.11 5.04
C VAL A 229 -5.91 19.81 5.37
N ASN A 230 -6.28 19.78 6.66
CA ASN A 230 -7.66 19.53 7.09
C ASN A 230 -8.62 20.63 6.61
N ALA A 231 -8.22 21.91 6.69
CA ALA A 231 -9.01 23.02 6.17
C ALA A 231 -9.23 22.91 4.65
N ARG A 232 -8.19 22.53 3.90
CA ARG A 232 -8.28 22.31 2.45
C ARG A 232 -9.16 21.11 2.10
N ILE A 233 -9.10 20.02 2.86
CA ILE A 233 -10.00 18.86 2.71
C ILE A 233 -11.46 19.30 2.87
N ALA A 234 -11.79 20.03 3.93
CA ALA A 234 -13.15 20.51 4.16
C ALA A 234 -13.68 21.34 2.98
N ALA A 235 -12.82 22.19 2.39
CA ALA A 235 -13.17 23.01 1.23
C ALA A 235 -13.40 22.19 -0.07
N VAL A 236 -12.59 21.17 -0.34
CA VAL A 236 -12.65 20.41 -1.61
C VAL A 236 -13.49 19.14 -1.55
N TRP A 237 -13.63 18.53 -0.39
CA TRP A 237 -14.25 17.21 -0.24
C TRP A 237 -15.65 17.28 0.39
N GLY A 238 -15.86 18.15 1.38
CA GLY A 238 -17.12 18.28 2.10
C GLY A 238 -16.99 17.99 3.60
N VAL A 239 -17.99 17.35 4.19
CA VAL A 239 -18.06 17.10 5.63
C VAL A 239 -17.08 16.01 6.01
N VAL A 240 -16.19 16.33 6.95
CA VAL A 240 -15.28 15.36 7.54
C VAL A 240 -15.21 15.56 9.05
N LYS A 241 -15.72 14.60 9.83
CA LYS A 241 -15.75 14.61 11.30
C LYS A 241 -14.54 13.87 11.87
N ASP A 242 -14.00 14.33 12.99
CA ASP A 242 -12.94 13.65 13.74
C ASP A 242 -13.37 12.28 14.27
N THR A 243 -12.42 11.35 14.33
CA THR A 243 -12.61 10.07 15.02
C THR A 243 -12.65 10.31 16.52
N SER A 244 -13.81 10.09 17.14
CA SER A 244 -13.95 10.19 18.60
C SER A 244 -13.49 8.90 19.31
N PRO A 245 -13.15 8.95 20.61
CA PRO A 245 -12.87 7.74 21.39
C PRO A 245 -14.01 6.71 21.35
N ASP A 246 -15.25 7.16 21.22
CA ASP A 246 -16.44 6.31 21.15
C ASP A 246 -16.49 5.57 19.80
N MET A 247 -16.14 6.27 18.72
CA MET A 247 -16.02 5.67 17.40
C MET A 247 -14.96 4.56 17.38
N THR A 248 -13.80 4.81 18.00
CA THR A 248 -12.74 3.82 18.14
C THR A 248 -13.21 2.59 18.91
N ARG A 249 -13.92 2.77 20.04
CA ARG A 249 -14.44 1.64 20.83
C ARG A 249 -15.42 0.78 20.04
N GLU A 250 -16.31 1.39 19.27
CA GLU A 250 -17.28 0.65 18.46
C GLU A 250 -16.58 -0.12 17.32
N VAL A 251 -15.58 0.46 16.66
CA VAL A 251 -14.76 -0.24 15.65
C VAL A 251 -14.09 -1.46 16.26
N GLU A 252 -13.42 -1.30 17.40
CA GLU A 252 -12.73 -2.41 18.07
C GLU A 252 -13.69 -3.52 18.52
N LYS A 253 -14.91 -3.18 18.95
CA LYS A 253 -15.98 -4.16 19.23
C LYS A 253 -16.31 -5.01 18.01
N TYR A 254 -16.50 -4.40 16.84
CA TYR A 254 -16.81 -5.15 15.61
C TYR A 254 -15.60 -5.91 15.06
N LYS A 255 -14.36 -5.41 15.26
CA LYS A 255 -13.14 -6.17 14.95
C LYS A 255 -13.03 -7.42 15.80
N ALA A 256 -13.24 -7.30 17.11
CA ALA A 256 -13.27 -8.45 18.01
C ALA A 256 -14.33 -9.47 17.58
N MET A 257 -15.53 -9.01 17.22
CA MET A 257 -16.60 -9.86 16.70
C MET A 257 -16.19 -10.58 15.41
N TYR A 258 -15.57 -9.88 14.46
CA TYR A 258 -15.07 -10.44 13.21
C TYR A 258 -14.06 -11.56 13.46
N TRP A 259 -13.08 -11.32 14.33
CA TRP A 259 -11.99 -12.26 14.60
C TRP A 259 -12.36 -13.46 15.49
N LYS A 260 -13.54 -13.47 16.14
CA LYS A 260 -14.06 -14.69 16.78
C LYS A 260 -14.20 -15.87 15.81
N GLY A 261 -14.22 -15.63 14.50
CA GLY A 261 -14.22 -16.68 13.48
C GLY A 261 -12.86 -17.31 13.17
N GLY A 262 -11.77 -16.82 13.78
CA GLY A 262 -10.42 -17.34 13.52
C GLY A 262 -9.94 -17.05 12.10
N SER A 263 -9.25 -18.02 11.48
CA SER A 263 -8.69 -17.88 10.13
C SER A 263 -9.73 -17.77 9.01
N THR A 264 -10.99 -18.14 9.31
CA THR A 264 -12.13 -17.99 8.40
C THR A 264 -13.21 -17.18 9.12
N PRO A 265 -13.07 -15.84 9.17
CA PRO A 265 -13.94 -14.97 9.95
C PRO A 265 -15.42 -15.11 9.64
N GLY A 266 -15.81 -15.46 8.42
CA GLY A 266 -17.20 -15.68 8.03
C GLY A 266 -17.36 -16.56 6.80
N ASP A 267 -18.58 -16.67 6.31
CA ASP A 267 -18.98 -17.38 5.10
C ASP A 267 -19.37 -16.37 4.02
N ALA A 268 -18.63 -16.34 2.90
CA ALA A 268 -18.82 -15.33 1.87
C ALA A 268 -20.14 -15.48 1.10
N PRO A 269 -20.58 -16.70 0.69
CA PRO A 269 -21.93 -16.90 0.15
C PRO A 269 -23.06 -16.37 1.06
N ARG A 270 -23.04 -16.68 2.36
CA ARG A 270 -24.03 -16.11 3.31
C ARG A 270 -23.88 -14.60 3.45
N GLY A 271 -22.65 -14.09 3.44
CA GLY A 271 -22.37 -12.66 3.45
C GLY A 271 -22.93 -11.93 2.22
N ARG A 272 -22.92 -12.57 1.06
CA ARG A 272 -23.57 -12.05 -0.16
C ARG A 272 -25.08 -11.92 0.00
N VAL A 273 -25.72 -12.86 0.71
CA VAL A 273 -27.16 -12.74 1.04
C VAL A 273 -27.40 -11.50 1.90
N VAL A 274 -26.59 -11.28 2.94
CA VAL A 274 -26.71 -10.12 3.82
C VAL A 274 -26.48 -8.81 3.04
N PHE A 275 -25.45 -8.77 2.18
CA PHE A 275 -25.18 -7.61 1.32
C PHE A 275 -26.38 -7.27 0.42
N ASN A 276 -26.98 -8.29 -0.21
CA ASN A 276 -28.13 -8.11 -1.09
C ASN A 276 -29.34 -7.50 -0.35
N THR A 277 -29.51 -7.81 0.93
CA THR A 277 -30.61 -7.28 1.75
C THR A 277 -30.34 -5.87 2.28
N VAL A 278 -29.11 -5.60 2.72
CA VAL A 278 -28.80 -4.38 3.50
C VAL A 278 -28.14 -3.28 2.65
N CYS A 279 -27.31 -3.66 1.68
CA CYS A 279 -26.39 -2.73 1.03
C CYS A 279 -26.69 -2.56 -0.47
N ALA A 280 -27.18 -3.61 -1.13
CA ALA A 280 -27.31 -3.66 -2.58
C ALA A 280 -28.36 -2.71 -3.16
N GLN A 281 -29.30 -2.19 -2.35
CA GLN A 281 -30.21 -1.13 -2.82
C GLN A 281 -29.44 0.12 -3.23
N CYS A 282 -28.39 0.47 -2.47
CA CYS A 282 -27.66 1.71 -2.66
C CYS A 282 -26.31 1.53 -3.35
N HIS A 283 -25.61 0.43 -3.06
CA HIS A 283 -24.23 0.23 -3.51
C HIS A 283 -24.11 -0.90 -4.52
N ARG A 284 -23.25 -0.69 -5.52
CA ARG A 284 -22.76 -1.73 -6.40
C ARG A 284 -21.52 -2.40 -5.80
N LEU A 285 -21.50 -3.72 -5.79
CA LEU A 285 -20.34 -4.54 -5.49
C LEU A 285 -20.20 -5.63 -6.55
N PHE A 286 -19.05 -5.62 -7.22
CA PHE A 286 -18.78 -6.37 -8.44
C PHE A 286 -19.78 -6.01 -9.55
N ASP A 287 -20.64 -6.96 -9.91
CA ASP A 287 -21.61 -6.90 -10.99
C ASP A 287 -23.05 -6.72 -10.50
N SER A 288 -23.27 -6.55 -9.18
CA SER A 288 -24.59 -6.51 -8.57
C SER A 288 -24.81 -5.32 -7.62
N GLY A 289 -26.03 -4.78 -7.60
CA GLY A 289 -26.47 -3.72 -6.69
C GLY A 289 -26.90 -2.43 -7.39
N GLY A 290 -27.15 -1.38 -6.60
CA GLY A 290 -27.68 -0.09 -7.04
C GLY A 290 -26.61 0.98 -7.27
N ALA A 291 -27.07 2.17 -7.69
CA ALA A 291 -26.21 3.30 -8.06
C ALA A 291 -26.57 4.60 -7.30
N VAL A 292 -27.23 4.47 -6.14
CA VAL A 292 -27.54 5.62 -5.27
C VAL A 292 -26.24 6.13 -4.62
N GLY A 293 -25.51 5.22 -3.98
CA GLY A 293 -24.19 5.43 -3.41
C GLY A 293 -23.06 5.05 -4.37
N PRO A 294 -21.79 5.21 -3.96
CA PRO A 294 -20.63 4.83 -4.76
C PRO A 294 -20.57 3.32 -5.03
N ASP A 295 -19.96 2.95 -6.16
CA ASP A 295 -19.50 1.59 -6.41
C ASP A 295 -18.35 1.25 -5.46
N ILE A 296 -18.52 0.20 -4.66
CA ILE A 296 -17.56 -0.20 -3.64
C ILE A 296 -16.60 -1.29 -4.12
N THR A 297 -16.70 -1.78 -5.37
CA THR A 297 -15.87 -2.86 -5.91
C THR A 297 -14.37 -2.58 -5.80
N GLY A 298 -13.96 -1.35 -6.16
CA GLY A 298 -12.57 -0.90 -6.16
C GLY A 298 -12.09 -0.26 -4.86
N SER A 299 -12.90 -0.29 -3.79
CA SER A 299 -12.51 0.25 -2.49
C SER A 299 -11.41 -0.60 -1.83
N ALA A 300 -10.71 -0.05 -0.83
CA ALA A 300 -9.73 -0.76 0.01
C ALA A 300 -10.39 -1.81 0.94
N ARG A 301 -11.29 -2.64 0.39
CA ARG A 301 -12.17 -3.54 1.14
C ARG A 301 -11.42 -4.66 1.87
N GLY A 302 -10.18 -4.95 1.49
CA GLY A 302 -9.31 -5.86 2.23
C GLY A 302 -8.88 -5.31 3.60
N ASP A 303 -9.03 -4.01 3.83
CA ASP A 303 -8.80 -3.36 5.10
C ASP A 303 -10.10 -3.34 5.93
N LEU A 304 -10.09 -4.03 7.06
CA LEU A 304 -11.24 -4.14 7.96
C LEU A 304 -11.53 -2.81 8.67
N ASP A 305 -10.49 -2.05 9.02
CA ASP A 305 -10.64 -0.74 9.64
C ASP A 305 -11.30 0.24 8.66
N TYR A 306 -10.91 0.20 7.38
CA TYR A 306 -11.58 0.93 6.30
C TYR A 306 -13.07 0.58 6.27
N LEU A 307 -13.43 -0.71 6.17
CA LEU A 307 -14.83 -1.13 6.04
C LEU A 307 -15.67 -0.66 7.23
N LEU A 308 -15.20 -0.91 8.45
CA LEU A 308 -15.94 -0.60 9.66
C LEU A 308 -16.13 0.91 9.84
N GLN A 309 -15.11 1.73 9.55
CA GLN A 309 -15.25 3.18 9.66
C GLN A 309 -16.32 3.74 8.71
N ASN A 310 -16.38 3.26 7.46
CA ASN A 310 -17.37 3.74 6.50
C ASN A 310 -18.78 3.20 6.80
N ILE A 311 -18.91 1.97 7.31
CA ILE A 311 -20.21 1.35 7.61
C ILE A 311 -20.81 1.88 8.92
N LEU A 312 -19.99 2.00 9.97
CA LEU A 312 -20.44 2.44 11.29
C LEU A 312 -20.65 3.96 11.34
N PHE A 313 -19.84 4.71 10.60
CA PHE A 313 -19.85 6.18 10.61
C PHE A 313 -19.94 6.76 9.20
N PRO A 314 -21.04 6.49 8.47
CA PRO A 314 -21.25 7.02 7.12
C PRO A 314 -21.25 8.55 7.06
N ASN A 315 -21.49 9.23 8.19
CA ASN A 315 -21.46 10.68 8.33
C ASN A 315 -20.08 11.26 8.66
N ALA A 316 -19.06 10.42 8.86
CA ALA A 316 -17.74 10.88 9.26
C ALA A 316 -16.93 11.43 8.09
N VAL A 317 -17.11 10.90 6.87
CA VAL A 317 -16.43 11.38 5.66
C VAL A 317 -17.43 11.30 4.51
N ILE A 318 -18.05 12.42 4.16
CA ILE A 318 -19.08 12.47 3.11
C ILE A 318 -18.55 13.28 1.93
N PRO A 319 -18.33 12.66 0.76
CA PRO A 319 -18.05 13.40 -0.45
C PRO A 319 -19.24 14.28 -0.82
N ASN A 320 -19.00 15.50 -1.28
CA ASN A 320 -20.06 16.46 -1.63
C ASN A 320 -21.11 15.89 -2.60
N GLU A 321 -20.70 15.06 -3.55
CA GLU A 321 -21.56 14.38 -4.52
C GLU A 321 -22.48 13.30 -3.93
N TYR A 322 -22.32 12.94 -2.65
CA TYR A 322 -23.17 12.03 -1.91
C TYR A 322 -23.82 12.67 -0.67
N ARG A 323 -23.65 13.99 -0.47
CA ARG A 323 -24.35 14.72 0.58
C ARG A 323 -25.85 14.73 0.31
N GLN A 324 -26.62 14.44 1.35
CA GLN A 324 -28.07 14.53 1.27
C GLN A 324 -28.49 15.98 1.10
N SER A 325 -29.53 16.19 0.31
CA SER A 325 -30.24 17.45 0.15
C SER A 325 -31.71 17.25 0.48
N LEU A 326 -32.31 18.25 1.10
CA LEU A 326 -33.75 18.36 1.31
C LEU A 326 -34.29 19.38 0.31
N VAL A 327 -35.15 18.93 -0.60
CA VAL A 327 -35.82 19.78 -1.57
C VAL A 327 -37.24 19.99 -1.11
N GLU A 328 -37.53 21.20 -0.64
CA GLU A 328 -38.87 21.64 -0.31
C GLU A 328 -39.51 22.21 -1.59
N THR A 329 -40.70 21.73 -1.91
CA THR A 329 -41.48 22.17 -3.06
C THR A 329 -42.62 23.07 -2.61
N LYS A 330 -43.13 23.91 -3.51
CA LYS A 330 -44.18 24.91 -3.22
C LYS A 330 -45.52 24.28 -2.86
N ASP A 331 -45.73 23.02 -3.21
CA ASP A 331 -46.91 22.23 -2.82
C ASP A 331 -46.79 21.64 -1.39
N GLY A 332 -45.65 21.87 -0.71
CA GLY A 332 -45.39 21.41 0.65
C GLY A 332 -44.67 20.06 0.76
N ARG A 333 -44.35 19.37 -0.34
CA ARG A 333 -43.55 18.13 -0.25
C ARG A 333 -42.09 18.43 0.06
N VAL A 334 -41.49 17.59 0.90
CA VAL A 334 -40.05 17.57 1.18
C VAL A 334 -39.46 16.29 0.61
N ILE A 335 -38.55 16.44 -0.35
CA ILE A 335 -37.90 15.32 -1.04
C ILE A 335 -36.45 15.25 -0.58
N GLY A 336 -36.11 14.18 0.14
CA GLY A 336 -34.74 13.89 0.56
C GLY A 336 -34.00 13.06 -0.49
N GLY A 337 -32.82 13.52 -0.90
CA GLY A 337 -31.98 12.77 -1.83
C GLY A 337 -30.69 13.49 -2.22
N ILE A 338 -29.94 12.90 -3.14
CA ILE A 338 -28.67 13.44 -3.63
C ILE A 338 -28.92 14.22 -4.91
N VAL A 339 -28.57 15.50 -4.95
CA VAL A 339 -28.68 16.32 -6.17
C VAL A 339 -27.63 15.85 -7.17
N LYS A 340 -28.08 15.29 -8.31
CA LYS A 340 -27.20 14.81 -9.39
C LYS A 340 -26.90 15.89 -10.43
N GLY A 341 -27.70 16.94 -10.48
CA GLY A 341 -27.48 18.08 -11.38
C GLY A 341 -28.76 18.82 -11.74
N LYS A 342 -28.66 19.66 -12.77
CA LYS A 342 -29.77 20.44 -13.33
C LYS A 342 -29.81 20.22 -14.84
N GLU A 343 -30.97 19.96 -15.41
CA GLU A 343 -31.17 19.72 -16.84
C GLU A 343 -32.48 20.38 -17.30
N GLY A 344 -32.43 21.27 -18.31
CA GLY A 344 -33.64 21.85 -18.91
C GLY A 344 -34.61 22.52 -17.94
N GLY A 345 -34.11 23.25 -16.93
CA GLY A 345 -34.95 23.87 -15.89
C GLY A 345 -35.47 22.89 -14.82
N THR A 346 -35.01 21.64 -14.83
CA THR A 346 -35.36 20.60 -13.86
C THR A 346 -34.17 20.30 -12.96
N LEU A 347 -34.40 20.10 -11.67
CA LEU A 347 -33.44 19.57 -10.72
C LEU A 347 -33.53 18.04 -10.70
N LEU A 348 -32.40 17.36 -10.86
CA LEU A 348 -32.29 15.90 -10.79
C LEU A 348 -31.89 15.50 -9.37
N VAL A 349 -32.75 14.75 -8.69
CA VAL A 349 -32.54 14.32 -7.30
C VAL A 349 -32.63 12.81 -7.21
N GLN A 350 -31.52 12.15 -6.90
CA GLN A 350 -31.51 10.71 -6.65
C GLN A 350 -32.01 10.43 -5.23
N THR A 351 -33.21 9.86 -5.12
CA THR A 351 -33.76 9.32 -3.87
C THR A 351 -33.33 7.87 -3.69
N ALA A 352 -33.76 7.24 -2.59
CA ALA A 352 -33.42 5.85 -2.29
C ALA A 352 -34.07 4.86 -3.30
N ASN A 353 -35.10 5.34 -4.00
CA ASN A 353 -35.96 4.52 -4.84
C ASN A 353 -35.87 4.90 -6.33
N ALA A 354 -35.67 6.19 -6.64
CA ALA A 354 -35.73 6.68 -8.01
C ALA A 354 -34.96 8.00 -8.23
N LEU A 355 -34.67 8.31 -9.49
CA LEU A 355 -34.20 9.63 -9.92
C LEU A 355 -35.40 10.54 -10.15
N GLU A 356 -35.65 11.45 -9.22
CA GLU A 356 -36.71 12.44 -9.29
C GLU A 356 -36.32 13.62 -10.18
N ARG A 357 -37.28 14.07 -11.00
CA ARG A 357 -37.15 15.21 -11.91
C ARG A 357 -38.09 16.31 -11.42
N ILE A 358 -37.54 17.29 -10.70
CA ILE A 358 -38.33 18.36 -10.06
C ILE A 358 -38.18 19.67 -10.84
N PRO A 359 -39.23 20.22 -11.46
CA PRO A 359 -39.16 21.51 -12.13
C PRO A 359 -38.71 22.60 -11.16
N GLN A 360 -37.72 23.42 -11.53
CA GLN A 360 -37.21 24.47 -10.63
C GLN A 360 -38.28 25.49 -10.24
N ALA A 361 -39.28 25.72 -11.10
CA ALA A 361 -40.41 26.58 -10.80
C ALA A 361 -41.26 26.08 -9.61
N GLU A 362 -41.23 24.77 -9.32
CA GLU A 362 -41.95 24.14 -8.21
C GLU A 362 -41.13 24.09 -6.93
N ILE A 363 -39.83 24.40 -6.98
CA ILE A 363 -38.96 24.35 -5.81
C ILE A 363 -39.14 25.61 -4.99
N ALA A 364 -39.41 25.43 -3.70
CA ALA A 364 -39.44 26.51 -2.71
C ALA A 364 -38.04 26.73 -2.11
N LYS A 365 -37.36 25.64 -1.73
CA LYS A 365 -36.05 25.68 -1.07
C LYS A 365 -35.26 24.40 -1.34
N VAL A 366 -33.95 24.53 -1.45
CA VAL A 366 -33.01 23.38 -1.45
C VAL A 366 -32.01 23.61 -0.35
N GLU A 367 -31.92 22.67 0.58
CA GLU A 367 -30.96 22.70 1.68
C GLU A 367 -30.04 21.48 1.59
N GLN A 368 -28.72 21.71 1.54
CA GLN A 368 -27.75 20.62 1.66
C GLN A 368 -27.53 20.29 3.12
N ALA A 369 -27.90 19.09 3.52
CA ALA A 369 -27.74 18.62 4.88
C ALA A 369 -26.29 18.18 5.14
N GLU A 370 -25.89 18.17 6.41
CA GLU A 370 -24.55 17.72 6.84
C GLU A 370 -24.45 16.19 7.02
N ASN A 371 -25.50 15.47 6.69
CA ASN A 371 -25.56 14.01 6.77
C ASN A 371 -25.53 13.34 5.39
N SER A 372 -25.09 12.10 5.41
CA SER A 372 -25.09 11.14 4.32
C SER A 372 -26.49 10.57 4.17
N MET A 373 -26.80 10.14 2.96
CA MET A 373 -27.98 9.34 2.67
C MET A 373 -27.83 7.88 3.14
N MET A 374 -26.60 7.44 3.44
CA MET A 374 -26.34 6.13 4.03
C MET A 374 -26.76 6.12 5.52
N PRO A 375 -27.68 5.24 5.94
CA PRO A 375 -28.14 5.18 7.33
C PRO A 375 -27.04 4.73 8.30
N GLU A 376 -27.09 5.24 9.53
CA GLU A 376 -26.28 4.72 10.65
C GLU A 376 -26.93 3.46 11.25
N GLY A 377 -26.15 2.68 12.00
CA GLY A 377 -26.67 1.54 12.76
C GLY A 377 -27.01 0.29 11.93
N LEU A 378 -26.59 0.23 10.65
CA LEU A 378 -26.86 -0.90 9.76
C LEU A 378 -26.42 -2.25 10.34
N LEU A 379 -25.25 -2.30 10.99
CA LEU A 379 -24.73 -3.54 11.59
C LEU A 379 -25.44 -3.91 12.91
N ALA A 380 -26.05 -2.96 13.60
CA ALA A 380 -26.71 -3.20 14.88
C ALA A 380 -28.00 -4.04 14.73
N GLN A 381 -28.57 -4.09 13.53
CA GLN A 381 -29.75 -4.90 13.21
C GLN A 381 -29.40 -6.34 12.79
N LEU A 382 -28.11 -6.66 12.67
CA LEU A 382 -27.63 -7.97 12.23
C LEU A 382 -27.20 -8.82 13.41
N GLN A 383 -27.42 -10.13 13.32
CA GLN A 383 -26.85 -11.09 14.27
C GLN A 383 -25.34 -11.22 14.06
N GLU A 384 -24.61 -11.59 15.11
CA GLU A 384 -23.14 -11.72 15.06
C GLU A 384 -22.63 -12.56 13.86
N PRO A 385 -23.22 -13.73 13.52
CA PRO A 385 -22.81 -14.48 12.33
C PRO A 385 -23.04 -13.71 11.02
N GLN A 386 -24.14 -12.96 10.91
CA GLN A 386 -24.46 -12.17 9.72
C GLN A 386 -23.50 -11.01 9.54
N VAL A 387 -23.11 -10.33 10.63
CA VAL A 387 -22.10 -9.27 10.61
C VAL A 387 -20.76 -9.83 10.12
N ARG A 388 -20.33 -10.95 10.70
CA ARG A 388 -19.09 -11.63 10.32
C ARG A 388 -19.09 -12.04 8.85
N ASP A 389 -20.17 -12.70 8.41
CA ASP A 389 -20.35 -13.16 7.03
C ASP A 389 -20.35 -11.97 6.06
N LEU A 390 -21.05 -10.89 6.37
CA LEU A 390 -21.09 -9.66 5.57
C LEU A 390 -19.70 -9.05 5.42
N LEU A 391 -18.99 -8.77 6.53
CA LEU A 391 -17.66 -8.18 6.48
C LEU A 391 -16.66 -9.08 5.74
N TYR A 392 -16.78 -10.40 5.93
CA TYR A 392 -15.94 -11.36 5.24
C TYR A 392 -16.20 -11.33 3.73
N TYR A 393 -17.47 -11.31 3.30
CA TYR A 393 -17.84 -11.15 1.89
C TYR A 393 -17.33 -9.82 1.31
N LEU A 394 -17.54 -8.71 2.02
CA LEU A 394 -17.08 -7.40 1.60
C LEU A 394 -15.56 -7.37 1.40
N SER A 395 -14.77 -8.10 2.18
CA SER A 395 -13.31 -8.15 2.02
C SER A 395 -12.80 -9.02 0.85
N ARG A 396 -13.68 -9.81 0.21
CA ARG A 396 -13.24 -10.75 -0.84
C ARG A 396 -12.78 -10.01 -2.11
N PRO A 397 -11.71 -10.46 -2.77
CA PRO A 397 -11.22 -9.81 -3.99
C PRO A 397 -12.13 -10.04 -5.20
N GLY A 398 -13.01 -11.04 -5.16
CA GLY A 398 -13.90 -11.41 -6.27
C GLY A 398 -15.29 -11.83 -5.81
N GLN A 399 -16.21 -11.90 -6.77
CA GLN A 399 -17.59 -12.32 -6.56
C GLN A 399 -17.65 -13.79 -6.10
N VAL A 400 -18.61 -14.08 -5.23
CA VAL A 400 -18.86 -15.44 -4.72
C VAL A 400 -20.26 -15.90 -5.10
N PRO A 401 -20.50 -17.20 -5.33
CA PRO A 401 -21.86 -17.67 -5.62
C PRO A 401 -22.79 -17.41 -4.43
N LEU A 402 -24.08 -17.22 -4.71
CA LEU A 402 -25.09 -17.32 -3.65
C LEU A 402 -25.10 -18.75 -3.09
N PRO A 403 -25.53 -18.94 -1.83
CA PRO A 403 -25.74 -20.27 -1.28
C PRO A 403 -26.67 -21.04 -2.22
N ALA A 404 -26.39 -22.33 -2.44
CA ALA A 404 -27.30 -23.17 -3.20
C ALA A 404 -28.68 -23.09 -2.57
N ALA A 405 -29.73 -22.82 -3.37
CA ALA A 405 -31.10 -22.86 -2.89
C ALA A 405 -31.34 -24.28 -2.33
N GLY A 406 -31.51 -24.39 -1.01
CA GLY A 406 -31.77 -25.66 -0.36
C GLY A 406 -33.06 -26.26 -0.90
N LYS A 407 -32.99 -27.54 -1.28
CA LYS A 407 -34.17 -28.42 -1.37
C LYS A 407 -34.72 -28.70 0.02
#